data_AF-A0A529CSA2-F1
#
_entry.id   AF-A0A529CSA2-F1
#
_cell.length_a   1.000
_cell.length_b   1.000
_cell.length_c   1.000
_cell.angle_alpha   90.00
_cell.angle_beta   90.00
_cell.angle_gamma   90.00
#
_symmetry.space_group_name_H-M   'P 1'
#
loop_
_entity.id
_entity.type
_entity.pdbx_description
1 polymer ?
#
loop_
_entity_poly.entity_id
_entity_poly.type
_entity_poly.pdbx_seq_one_letter_code
_entity_poly.pdbx_strand_id
1 'polypeptide(L)'
;RLDNGACQGCHQAGSTAGFHFIGLDDKTTSPLNRIEVGISPHLHADIQRRVAWLHATADGKEPNRFRPLSFAPPATWNDADEIAYSPAEMAMPCLMPEDAARFGATWQCGGGTVCTPLATVSGVRTKLAQCLLPKDSESMFSGHPCLTGSIASNPAQPFNDRYTITGQIAAFAPGISRAGYTCRPPKIGVPAGIAYRGCNDKDRSFAAFKTGKPMPNEICGLVGGKKFDTCVATNNFDQCLGGAVNRGNRPACSADHFCREDYMCQSLPPDTPGIGKVKDIGFCSPTYFIFQMRIDNHATPWSGAVRATMGAGFGAAEAE
;
A
#
# COMPACT_ATOMS: atom_id res chain seq x y z
N ARG A 1 -3.77 11.73 14.17
CA ARG A 1 -4.83 11.95 15.18
C ARG A 1 -6.23 12.21 14.60
N LEU A 2 -6.48 12.09 13.29
CA LEU A 2 -7.83 12.21 12.66
C LEU A 2 -8.65 10.90 12.67
N ASP A 3 -9.47 10.57 13.68
CA ASP A 3 -10.06 9.21 13.75
C ASP A 3 -11.26 9.05 12.81
N ASN A 4 -11.76 7.82 12.69
CA ASN A 4 -12.94 7.52 11.87
C ASN A 4 -14.19 8.34 12.29
N GLY A 5 -14.18 8.98 13.47
CA GLY A 5 -15.21 9.91 13.93
C GLY A 5 -14.93 11.38 13.58
N ALA A 6 -13.68 11.84 13.68
CA ALA A 6 -13.27 13.22 13.41
C ALA A 6 -13.13 13.55 11.91
N CYS A 7 -12.81 12.56 11.09
CA CYS A 7 -12.94 12.61 9.65
C CYS A 7 -13.72 11.39 9.21
N GLN A 8 -14.83 11.61 8.48
CA GLN A 8 -15.63 10.56 7.84
C GLN A 8 -14.86 9.94 6.66
N GLY A 9 -13.63 9.48 6.89
CA GLY A 9 -12.69 8.95 5.91
C GLY A 9 -11.26 8.86 6.46
N CYS A 10 -10.63 7.72 6.19
CA CYS A 10 -9.24 7.42 5.78
C CYS A 10 -7.99 8.15 6.33
N HIS A 11 -8.04 9.36 6.87
CA HIS A 11 -6.83 10.06 7.34
C HIS A 11 -6.13 9.40 8.57
N GLN A 12 -6.69 8.33 9.15
CA GLN A 12 -6.00 7.53 10.16
C GLN A 12 -6.02 6.02 9.98
N ALA A 13 -6.78 5.51 9.02
CA ALA A 13 -6.93 4.08 8.85
C ALA A 13 -6.75 3.76 7.37
N GLY A 14 -5.51 3.42 7.06
CA GLY A 14 -5.23 2.51 5.97
C GLY A 14 -5.58 2.91 4.55
N SER A 15 -5.83 4.19 4.31
CA SER A 15 -5.82 4.67 2.94
C SER A 15 -4.42 4.95 2.49
N THR A 16 -4.25 4.76 1.20
CA THR A 16 -3.16 5.26 0.40
C THR A 16 -2.96 6.78 0.60
N ALA A 17 -2.30 7.17 1.69
CA ALA A 17 -2.12 8.54 2.15
C ALA A 17 -3.38 9.41 2.28
N GLY A 18 -4.54 8.84 2.63
CA GLY A 18 -5.80 9.58 2.76
C GLY A 18 -6.78 9.40 1.60
N PHE A 19 -6.36 8.83 0.47
CA PHE A 19 -7.16 8.81 -0.76
C PHE A 19 -7.98 7.52 -0.94
N HIS A 20 -9.22 7.63 -1.40
CA HIS A 20 -10.08 6.50 -1.82
C HIS A 20 -9.86 6.13 -3.29
N PHE A 21 -9.82 7.15 -4.13
CA PHE A 21 -9.69 7.07 -5.57
C PHE A 21 -8.58 8.02 -5.99
N ILE A 22 -7.55 7.47 -6.62
CA ILE A 22 -6.41 8.22 -7.15
C ILE A 22 -6.57 8.38 -8.67
N GLY A 23 -7.29 7.45 -9.30
CA GLY A 23 -7.50 7.40 -10.74
C GLY A 23 -6.29 6.83 -11.47
N LEU A 24 -6.51 6.18 -12.60
CA LEU A 24 -5.41 5.64 -13.39
C LEU A 24 -4.67 6.77 -14.12
N ASP A 25 -3.37 6.59 -14.27
CA ASP A 25 -2.53 7.53 -14.99
C ASP A 25 -2.67 7.36 -16.50
N ASP A 26 -2.56 8.46 -17.24
CA ASP A 26 -2.56 8.43 -18.69
C ASP A 26 -1.17 8.12 -19.28
N LYS A 27 -1.10 8.12 -20.61
CA LYS A 27 0.14 7.81 -21.35
C LYS A 27 1.21 8.91 -21.24
N THR A 28 0.85 10.11 -20.81
CA THR A 28 1.75 11.25 -20.62
C THR A 28 2.42 11.23 -19.25
N THR A 29 1.84 10.56 -18.25
CA THR A 29 2.46 10.38 -16.94
C THR A 29 3.80 9.63 -17.07
N SER A 30 4.82 10.12 -16.38
CA SER A 30 6.13 9.45 -16.29
C SER A 30 5.98 7.99 -15.88
N PRO A 31 6.60 7.02 -16.60
CA PRO A 31 6.54 5.60 -16.22
C PRO A 31 7.01 5.30 -14.79
N LEU A 32 7.81 6.18 -14.20
CA LEU A 32 8.32 6.07 -12.83
C LEU A 32 7.30 6.51 -11.77
N ASN A 33 6.13 6.97 -12.18
CA ASN A 33 5.09 7.51 -11.31
C ASN A 33 3.69 6.94 -11.62
N ARG A 34 3.60 6.00 -12.58
CA ARG A 34 2.33 5.37 -12.96
C ARG A 34 1.87 4.38 -11.91
N ILE A 35 0.59 4.41 -11.59
CA ILE A 35 -0.04 3.45 -10.69
C ILE A 35 -0.74 2.35 -11.48
N GLU A 36 -0.66 1.14 -10.94
CA GLU A 36 -1.34 -0.03 -11.49
C GLU A 36 -2.76 -0.15 -10.95
N VAL A 37 -2.95 0.24 -9.69
CA VAL A 37 -4.25 0.19 -9.00
C VAL A 37 -4.62 1.60 -8.56
N GLY A 38 -5.69 2.12 -9.13
CA GLY A 38 -6.15 3.50 -8.91
C GLY A 38 -7.11 3.70 -7.73
N ILE A 39 -7.33 2.65 -6.93
CA ILE A 39 -8.22 2.69 -5.77
C ILE A 39 -7.50 2.17 -4.53
N SER A 40 -7.90 2.65 -3.36
CA SER A 40 -7.38 2.15 -2.10
C SER A 40 -8.03 0.80 -1.72
N PRO A 41 -7.37 0.00 -0.86
CA PRO A 41 -7.97 -1.23 -0.33
C PRO A 41 -9.27 -0.95 0.43
N HIS A 42 -9.39 0.22 1.07
CA HIS A 42 -10.62 0.65 1.71
C HIS A 42 -11.76 0.84 0.70
N LEU A 43 -11.51 1.56 -0.41
CA LEU A 43 -12.54 1.76 -1.42
C LEU A 43 -12.96 0.40 -1.99
N HIS A 44 -12.00 -0.49 -2.28
CA HIS A 44 -12.29 -1.84 -2.72
C HIS A 44 -13.24 -2.59 -1.77
N ALA A 45 -12.93 -2.60 -0.46
CA ALA A 45 -13.79 -3.23 0.54
C ALA A 45 -15.18 -2.56 0.68
N ASP A 46 -15.27 -1.25 0.47
CA ASP A 46 -16.52 -0.47 0.58
C ASP A 46 -17.41 -0.55 -0.67
N ILE A 47 -16.89 -0.98 -1.84
CA ILE A 47 -17.67 -1.08 -3.08
C ILE A 47 -18.91 -1.97 -2.89
N GLN A 48 -18.77 -3.13 -2.25
CA GLN A 48 -19.90 -4.06 -2.08
C GLN A 48 -21.03 -3.46 -1.21
N ARG A 49 -20.66 -2.67 -0.19
CA ARG A 49 -21.64 -1.92 0.61
C ARG A 49 -22.40 -0.91 -0.22
N ARG A 50 -21.69 -0.16 -1.08
CA ARG A 50 -22.28 0.86 -1.95
C ARG A 50 -23.22 0.23 -2.98
N VAL A 51 -22.86 -0.93 -3.53
CA VAL A 51 -23.72 -1.70 -4.43
C VAL A 51 -24.99 -2.13 -3.71
N ALA A 52 -24.88 -2.74 -2.52
CA ALA A 52 -26.05 -3.14 -1.73
C ALA A 52 -26.95 -1.95 -1.36
N TRP A 53 -26.35 -0.83 -0.95
CA TRP A 53 -27.07 0.41 -0.66
C TRP A 53 -27.87 0.91 -1.88
N LEU A 54 -27.22 0.96 -3.05
CA LEU A 54 -27.83 1.43 -4.28
C LEU A 54 -29.01 0.54 -4.69
N HIS A 55 -28.86 -0.79 -4.58
CA HIS A 55 -29.95 -1.73 -4.83
C HIS A 55 -31.13 -1.53 -3.89
N ALA A 56 -30.90 -1.43 -2.57
CA ALA A 56 -31.98 -1.18 -1.61
C ALA A 56 -32.72 0.13 -1.91
N THR A 57 -31.97 1.19 -2.22
CA THR A 57 -32.54 2.49 -2.58
C THR A 57 -33.38 2.40 -3.87
N ALA A 58 -32.88 1.72 -4.90
CA ALA A 58 -33.58 1.52 -6.17
C ALA A 58 -34.87 0.69 -6.00
N ASP A 59 -34.86 -0.28 -5.07
CA ASP A 59 -36.02 -1.11 -4.72
C ASP A 59 -37.03 -0.39 -3.79
N GLY A 60 -36.77 0.85 -3.38
CA GLY A 60 -37.61 1.57 -2.42
C GLY A 60 -37.55 1.03 -0.99
N LYS A 61 -36.51 0.26 -0.65
CA LYS A 61 -36.22 -0.25 0.69
C LYS A 61 -35.32 0.71 1.45
N GLU A 62 -35.36 0.64 2.78
CA GLU A 62 -34.39 1.35 3.63
C GLU A 62 -33.01 0.68 3.53
N PRO A 63 -31.96 1.36 3.05
CA PRO A 63 -30.64 0.77 2.94
C PRO A 63 -29.97 0.62 4.31
N ASN A 64 -29.11 -0.40 4.45
CA ASN A 64 -28.30 -0.58 5.65
C ASN A 64 -27.37 0.62 5.87
N ARG A 65 -27.62 1.38 6.95
CA ARG A 65 -26.91 2.62 7.29
C ARG A 65 -25.55 2.41 7.95
N PHE A 66 -25.22 1.19 8.32
CA PHE A 66 -23.97 0.89 9.00
C PHE A 66 -22.77 1.18 8.09
N ARG A 67 -21.75 1.84 8.65
CA ARG A 67 -20.47 2.08 7.99
C ARG A 67 -19.38 1.39 8.80
N PRO A 68 -18.64 0.44 8.20
CA PRO A 68 -17.56 -0.25 8.90
C PRO A 68 -16.37 0.69 9.11
N LEU A 69 -15.45 0.27 9.97
CA LEU A 69 -14.15 0.94 10.09
C LEU A 69 -13.47 0.96 8.71
N SER A 70 -12.78 2.05 8.38
CA SER A 70 -12.14 2.19 7.05
C SER A 70 -11.04 1.16 6.77
N PHE A 71 -10.56 0.48 7.80
CA PHE A 71 -9.61 -0.62 7.68
C PHE A 71 -10.26 -2.01 7.78
N ALA A 72 -11.59 -2.08 7.75
CA ALA A 72 -12.29 -3.36 7.76
C ALA A 72 -12.05 -4.14 6.46
N PRO A 73 -11.92 -5.48 6.54
CA PRO A 73 -11.86 -6.31 5.35
C PRO A 73 -13.20 -6.23 4.58
N PRO A 74 -13.23 -6.69 3.32
CA PRO A 74 -14.47 -6.81 2.56
C PRO A 74 -15.52 -7.59 3.35
N ALA A 75 -16.79 -7.23 3.21
CA ALA A 75 -17.90 -7.90 3.88
C ALA A 75 -19.01 -8.22 2.88
N THR A 76 -19.80 -9.24 3.18
CA THR A 76 -21.09 -9.44 2.52
C THR A 76 -22.10 -8.50 3.15
N TRP A 77 -22.83 -7.78 2.31
CA TRP A 77 -23.81 -6.79 2.73
C TRP A 77 -25.21 -7.31 2.42
N ASN A 78 -25.94 -7.63 3.48
CA ASN A 78 -27.31 -8.11 3.44
C ASN A 78 -28.20 -6.99 4.02
N ASP A 79 -29.50 -7.02 3.75
CA ASP A 79 -30.48 -6.14 4.41
C ASP A 79 -30.61 -6.42 5.93
N ALA A 80 -29.83 -7.35 6.48
CA ALA A 80 -29.77 -7.69 7.89
C ALA A 80 -28.70 -6.89 8.63
N ASP A 81 -28.90 -6.65 9.93
CA ASP A 81 -27.98 -5.90 10.80
C ASP A 81 -26.65 -6.62 11.09
N GLU A 82 -26.51 -7.88 10.70
CA GLU A 82 -25.29 -8.67 10.90
C GLU A 82 -24.33 -8.54 9.71
N ILE A 83 -23.08 -8.16 10.00
CA ILE A 83 -22.05 -7.95 8.98
C ILE A 83 -21.14 -9.17 8.94
N ALA A 84 -21.20 -9.89 7.83
CA ALA A 84 -20.32 -11.02 7.56
C ALA A 84 -19.05 -10.53 6.85
N TYR A 85 -18.06 -10.08 7.64
CA TYR A 85 -16.71 -9.81 7.14
C TYR A 85 -16.09 -11.08 6.55
N SER A 86 -15.50 -10.94 5.37
CA SER A 86 -14.60 -11.91 4.78
C SER A 86 -13.29 -11.93 5.57
N PRO A 87 -12.55 -13.05 5.57
CA PRO A 87 -11.23 -13.10 6.22
C PRO A 87 -10.30 -12.03 5.65
N ALA A 88 -9.64 -11.28 6.53
CA ALA A 88 -8.65 -10.28 6.16
C ALA A 88 -7.42 -10.96 5.53
N GLU A 89 -6.97 -10.43 4.40
CA GLU A 89 -5.84 -10.98 3.66
C GLU A 89 -4.49 -10.64 4.30
N MET A 90 -3.43 -11.23 3.76
CA MET A 90 -2.06 -10.99 4.22
C MET A 90 -1.72 -9.50 4.17
N ALA A 91 -1.07 -9.02 5.24
CA ALA A 91 -0.74 -7.61 5.50
C ALA A 91 -1.94 -6.66 5.64
N MET A 92 -3.19 -7.12 5.52
CA MET A 92 -4.35 -6.31 5.88
C MET A 92 -4.41 -6.09 7.39
N PRO A 93 -4.92 -4.92 7.83
CA PRO A 93 -5.16 -4.65 9.24
C PRO A 93 -6.17 -5.64 9.85
N CYS A 94 -5.91 -5.97 11.12
CA CYS A 94 -6.75 -6.85 11.91
C CYS A 94 -6.96 -6.26 13.30
N LEU A 95 -7.99 -6.77 13.98
CA LEU A 95 -8.23 -6.48 15.38
C LEU A 95 -7.86 -7.70 16.22
N MET A 96 -7.28 -7.43 17.40
CA MET A 96 -7.08 -8.50 18.38
C MET A 96 -8.44 -9.09 18.77
N PRO A 97 -8.55 -10.39 19.08
CA PRO A 97 -9.84 -11.05 19.35
C PRO A 97 -10.71 -10.34 20.38
N GLU A 98 -10.11 -9.75 21.42
CA GLU A 98 -10.80 -8.99 22.47
C GLU A 98 -11.49 -7.71 21.99
N ASP A 99 -11.00 -7.13 20.88
CA ASP A 99 -11.55 -5.93 20.25
C ASP A 99 -12.45 -6.31 19.06
N ALA A 100 -12.09 -7.32 18.26
CA ALA A 100 -12.80 -7.75 17.06
C ALA A 100 -14.28 -8.07 17.33
N ALA A 101 -14.58 -8.76 18.44
CA ALA A 101 -15.93 -9.13 18.84
C ALA A 101 -16.88 -7.93 19.03
N ARG A 102 -16.35 -6.70 19.16
CA ARG A 102 -17.14 -5.47 19.29
C ARG A 102 -17.53 -4.86 17.95
N PHE A 103 -16.90 -5.28 16.86
CA PHE A 103 -17.09 -4.73 15.52
C PHE A 103 -17.71 -5.73 14.54
N GLY A 104 -17.53 -7.04 14.78
CA GLY A 104 -18.20 -8.11 14.06
C GLY A 104 -17.59 -9.47 14.38
N ALA A 105 -18.42 -10.48 14.53
CA ALA A 105 -17.99 -11.81 14.97
C ALA A 105 -17.06 -12.52 13.98
N THR A 106 -17.09 -12.16 12.70
CA THR A 106 -16.32 -12.83 11.63
C THR A 106 -15.05 -12.09 11.23
N TRP A 107 -14.70 -10.97 11.87
CA TRP A 107 -13.46 -10.26 11.54
C TRP A 107 -12.24 -11.04 12.08
N GLN A 108 -11.60 -11.77 11.18
CA GLN A 108 -10.40 -12.57 11.48
C GLN A 108 -9.42 -12.58 10.30
N CYS A 109 -8.18 -12.98 10.57
CA CYS A 109 -7.19 -13.20 9.52
C CYS A 109 -7.45 -14.48 8.74
N GLY A 110 -7.22 -14.43 7.42
CA GLY A 110 -7.32 -15.57 6.50
C GLY A 110 -5.97 -16.13 6.06
N GLY A 111 -5.99 -17.12 5.18
CA GLY A 111 -4.78 -17.56 4.45
C GLY A 111 -3.64 -18.09 5.31
N GLY A 112 -3.93 -18.62 6.51
CA GLY A 112 -2.91 -19.11 7.44
C GLY A 112 -2.10 -18.01 8.14
N THR A 113 -2.56 -16.76 8.07
CA THR A 113 -1.93 -15.63 8.76
C THR A 113 -2.47 -15.47 10.19
N VAL A 114 -1.71 -14.77 11.03
CA VAL A 114 -2.02 -14.52 12.44
C VAL A 114 -2.12 -13.02 12.66
N CYS A 115 -3.15 -12.58 13.39
CA CYS A 115 -3.29 -11.18 13.76
C CYS A 115 -2.16 -10.80 14.73
N THR A 116 -1.19 -10.05 14.22
CA THR A 116 0.04 -9.73 14.92
C THR A 116 0.08 -8.24 15.27
N PRO A 117 0.22 -7.89 16.56
CA PRO A 117 0.33 -6.49 16.97
C PRO A 117 1.66 -5.90 16.51
N LEU A 118 1.57 -4.77 15.80
CA LEU A 118 2.70 -4.03 15.28
C LEU A 118 3.02 -2.80 16.13
N ALA A 119 2.01 -2.10 16.64
CA ALA A 119 2.26 -0.94 17.48
C ALA A 119 1.20 -0.73 18.56
N THR A 120 1.62 -0.13 19.67
CA THR A 120 0.76 0.42 20.72
C THR A 120 0.80 1.94 20.70
N VAL A 121 -0.26 2.59 21.16
CA VAL A 121 -0.34 4.06 21.25
C VAL A 121 -0.72 4.45 22.67
N SER A 122 -0.03 5.41 23.27
CA SER A 122 -0.36 5.91 24.61
C SER A 122 -1.81 6.39 24.68
N GLY A 123 -2.57 5.84 25.65
CA GLY A 123 -3.97 6.19 25.87
C GLY A 123 -4.97 5.51 24.94
N VAL A 124 -4.52 4.63 24.02
CA VAL A 124 -5.39 3.87 23.13
C VAL A 124 -5.37 2.40 23.52
N ARG A 125 -6.57 1.81 23.73
CA ARG A 125 -6.70 0.40 24.11
C ARG A 125 -6.37 -0.54 22.95
N THR A 126 -6.89 -0.23 21.78
CA THR A 126 -6.73 -1.06 20.58
C THR A 126 -5.30 -0.95 20.05
N LYS A 127 -4.74 -2.10 19.66
CA LYS A 127 -3.41 -2.19 19.07
C LYS A 127 -3.52 -2.02 17.56
N LEU A 128 -2.52 -1.39 16.95
CA LEU A 128 -2.34 -1.50 15.52
C LEU A 128 -1.81 -2.90 15.22
N ALA A 129 -2.58 -3.70 14.49
CA ALA A 129 -2.24 -5.08 14.16
C ALA A 129 -2.54 -5.39 12.70
N GLN A 130 -1.83 -6.37 12.15
CA GLN A 130 -2.01 -6.84 10.77
C GLN A 130 -1.97 -8.36 10.70
N CYS A 131 -2.59 -8.91 9.66
CA CYS A 131 -2.57 -10.33 9.35
C CYS A 131 -1.22 -10.73 8.76
N LEU A 132 -0.35 -11.32 9.57
CA LEU A 132 1.03 -11.63 9.18
C LEU A 132 1.26 -13.12 9.05
N LEU A 133 2.27 -13.49 8.28
CA LEU A 133 2.76 -14.86 8.28
C LEU A 133 3.23 -15.25 9.70
N PRO A 134 3.04 -16.52 10.10
CA PRO A 134 3.65 -17.05 11.31
C PRO A 134 5.17 -16.78 11.34
N LYS A 135 5.72 -16.61 12.54
CA LYS A 135 7.13 -16.21 12.75
C LYS A 135 8.14 -17.12 12.05
N ASP A 136 7.83 -18.39 11.93
CA ASP A 136 8.62 -19.48 11.35
C ASP A 136 8.23 -19.81 9.90
N SER A 137 7.40 -18.99 9.26
CA SER A 137 6.96 -19.23 7.89
C SER A 137 8.11 -19.15 6.89
N GLU A 138 8.23 -20.19 6.06
CA GLU A 138 9.13 -20.22 4.90
C GLU A 138 8.62 -19.34 3.73
N SER A 139 7.39 -18.84 3.81
CA SER A 139 6.75 -18.03 2.75
C SER A 139 7.03 -16.52 2.87
N MET A 140 8.09 -16.16 3.61
CA MET A 140 8.50 -14.77 3.80
C MET A 140 8.76 -14.07 2.45
N PHE A 141 8.44 -12.79 2.37
CA PHE A 141 8.56 -11.99 1.16
C PHE A 141 8.94 -10.54 1.47
N SER A 142 9.46 -9.83 0.47
CA SER A 142 9.83 -8.43 0.61
C SER A 142 8.59 -7.56 0.78
N GLY A 143 8.55 -6.71 1.81
CA GLY A 143 7.38 -5.91 2.19
C GLY A 143 6.64 -6.39 3.42
N HIS A 144 6.87 -7.62 3.85
CA HIS A 144 6.35 -8.10 5.13
C HIS A 144 6.83 -7.20 6.28
N PRO A 145 5.95 -6.76 7.19
CA PRO A 145 6.34 -6.06 8.42
C PRO A 145 7.40 -6.84 9.19
N CYS A 146 8.39 -6.14 9.74
CA CYS A 146 9.50 -6.78 10.45
C CYS A 146 9.82 -6.15 11.80
N LEU A 147 9.21 -5.02 12.13
CA LEU A 147 9.41 -4.32 13.41
C LEU A 147 8.09 -4.12 14.13
N THR A 148 8.19 -4.09 15.45
CA THR A 148 7.15 -3.57 16.33
C THR A 148 7.58 -2.24 16.93
N GLY A 149 6.62 -1.44 17.38
CA GLY A 149 6.93 -0.20 18.07
C GLY A 149 5.87 0.29 19.05
N SER A 150 6.10 1.48 19.58
CA SER A 150 5.16 2.22 20.42
C SER A 150 5.14 3.69 20.00
N ILE A 151 3.95 4.28 20.06
CA ILE A 151 3.73 5.70 19.78
C ILE A 151 3.40 6.39 21.10
N ALA A 152 4.29 7.27 21.54
CA ALA A 152 4.06 8.18 22.65
C ALA A 152 3.40 9.46 22.14
N SER A 153 2.12 9.64 22.48
CA SER A 153 1.34 10.81 22.11
C SER A 153 1.70 12.01 22.99
N ASN A 154 1.93 13.18 22.40
CA ASN A 154 2.06 14.46 23.10
C ASN A 154 0.77 15.29 22.96
N PRO A 155 -0.12 15.33 23.97
CA PRO A 155 -1.42 16.02 23.85
C PRO A 155 -1.30 17.51 23.53
N ALA A 156 -0.32 18.18 24.13
CA ALA A 156 -0.11 19.63 23.96
C ALA A 156 0.51 19.97 22.60
N GLN A 157 1.31 19.05 22.02
CA GLN A 157 1.98 19.24 20.73
C GLN A 157 1.87 17.96 19.89
N PRO A 158 0.72 17.71 19.22
CA PRO A 158 0.49 16.47 18.48
C PRO A 158 1.50 16.19 17.36
N PHE A 159 2.10 17.22 16.77
CA PHE A 159 3.16 17.11 15.77
C PHE A 159 4.47 16.55 16.33
N ASN A 160 4.60 16.46 17.66
CA ASN A 160 5.74 15.91 18.39
C ASN A 160 5.47 14.50 18.94
N ASP A 161 4.49 13.77 18.41
CA ASP A 161 4.31 12.34 18.70
C ASP A 161 5.60 11.58 18.37
N ARG A 162 6.01 10.66 19.26
CA ARG A 162 7.28 9.92 19.14
C ARG A 162 7.01 8.45 18.88
N TYR A 163 7.62 7.91 17.82
CA TYR A 163 7.64 6.49 17.54
C TYR A 163 8.96 5.86 18.00
N THR A 164 8.86 4.79 18.78
CA THR A 164 10.01 4.02 19.26
C THR A 164 9.88 2.57 18.79
N ILE A 165 10.96 2.03 18.21
CA ILE A 165 11.02 0.61 17.85
C ILE A 165 11.18 -0.20 19.14
N THR A 166 10.32 -1.19 19.33
CA THR A 166 10.29 -2.06 20.52
C THR A 166 10.83 -3.46 20.26
N GLY A 167 10.89 -3.88 18.99
CA GLY A 167 11.37 -5.22 18.65
C GLY A 167 11.43 -5.48 17.15
N GLN A 168 12.05 -6.60 16.79
CA GLN A 168 12.10 -7.15 15.44
C GLN A 168 11.44 -8.54 15.44
N ILE A 169 10.47 -8.72 14.54
CA ILE A 169 9.62 -9.93 14.49
C ILE A 169 9.89 -10.81 13.26
N ALA A 170 10.55 -10.27 12.23
CA ALA A 170 10.86 -10.98 10.99
C ALA A 170 12.14 -10.45 10.33
N ALA A 171 12.57 -11.10 9.24
CA ALA A 171 13.68 -10.67 8.38
C ALA A 171 15.01 -10.45 9.11
N PHE A 172 15.50 -11.50 9.78
CA PHE A 172 16.68 -11.47 10.65
C PHE A 172 18.03 -11.58 9.92
N ALA A 173 18.07 -11.57 8.58
CA ALA A 173 19.35 -11.61 7.88
C ALA A 173 20.20 -10.38 8.25
N PRO A 174 21.51 -10.55 8.51
CA PRO A 174 22.38 -9.49 9.03
C PRO A 174 22.65 -8.37 8.00
N GLY A 175 22.34 -8.62 6.73
CA GLY A 175 22.55 -7.66 5.66
C GLY A 175 21.74 -8.01 4.41
N ILE A 176 21.76 -7.08 3.45
CA ILE A 176 21.08 -7.25 2.18
C ILE A 176 21.76 -8.37 1.39
N SER A 177 20.97 -9.36 0.97
CA SER A 177 21.40 -10.44 0.09
C SER A 177 20.34 -10.68 -1.00
N ARG A 178 20.58 -11.63 -1.91
CA ARG A 178 19.59 -12.04 -2.92
C ARG A 178 18.68 -13.19 -2.46
N ALA A 179 18.91 -13.73 -1.26
CA ALA A 179 18.23 -14.91 -0.74
C ALA A 179 17.57 -14.66 0.62
N GLY A 180 18.33 -14.20 1.61
CA GLY A 180 17.83 -13.87 2.95
C GLY A 180 17.24 -12.47 3.05
N TYR A 181 16.16 -12.34 3.82
CA TYR A 181 15.48 -11.09 4.11
C TYR A 181 16.10 -10.37 5.30
N THR A 182 16.48 -9.10 5.09
CA THR A 182 16.90 -8.20 6.16
C THR A 182 15.81 -7.17 6.42
N CYS A 183 15.65 -6.75 7.68
CA CYS A 183 14.67 -5.75 8.07
C CYS A 183 15.20 -4.33 7.82
N ARG A 184 14.52 -3.57 6.96
CA ARG A 184 14.84 -2.17 6.71
C ARG A 184 14.08 -1.27 7.70
N PRO A 185 14.74 -0.27 8.31
CA PRO A 185 14.15 0.55 9.36
C PRO A 185 13.07 1.52 8.82
N PRO A 186 12.19 2.03 9.71
CA PRO A 186 11.04 2.85 9.36
C PRO A 186 11.39 4.31 9.06
N LYS A 187 12.56 4.58 8.45
CA LYS A 187 13.07 5.95 8.22
C LYS A 187 12.35 6.69 7.08
N ILE A 188 11.64 5.97 6.22
CA ILE A 188 11.01 6.48 5.00
C ILE A 188 9.47 6.45 5.08
N GLY A 189 8.91 6.59 6.28
CA GLY A 189 7.45 6.62 6.48
C GLY A 189 6.78 5.25 6.47
N VAL A 190 7.50 4.20 6.87
CA VAL A 190 7.02 2.81 6.90
C VAL A 190 7.12 2.28 8.34
N PRO A 191 6.16 2.56 9.25
CA PRO A 191 6.32 2.40 10.70
C PRO A 191 6.74 1.00 11.16
N ALA A 192 6.23 -0.05 10.54
CA ALA A 192 6.53 -1.45 10.89
C ALA A 192 7.79 -2.02 10.20
N GLY A 193 8.58 -1.14 9.56
CA GLY A 193 9.70 -1.55 8.72
C GLY A 193 9.26 -2.34 7.49
N ILE A 194 10.26 -2.84 6.77
CA ILE A 194 10.05 -3.66 5.57
C ILE A 194 11.11 -4.76 5.48
N ALA A 195 10.66 -6.01 5.48
CA ALA A 195 11.49 -7.13 5.06
C ALA A 195 11.97 -6.92 3.62
N TYR A 196 13.24 -7.17 3.35
CA TYR A 196 13.81 -6.89 2.03
C TYR A 196 14.92 -7.87 1.66
N ARG A 197 14.88 -8.34 0.41
CA ARG A 197 16.02 -8.94 -0.29
C ARG A 197 16.20 -8.29 -1.67
N GLY A 198 17.41 -8.33 -2.19
CA GLY A 198 17.69 -7.90 -3.56
C GLY A 198 17.15 -8.91 -4.59
N CYS A 199 16.84 -8.42 -5.80
CA CYS A 199 16.45 -9.31 -6.89
C CYS A 199 17.59 -10.23 -7.33
N ASN A 200 17.29 -11.51 -7.52
CA ASN A 200 18.10 -12.42 -8.31
C ASN A 200 17.67 -12.40 -9.80
N ASP A 201 18.35 -13.18 -10.64
CA ASP A 201 18.10 -13.17 -12.09
C ASP A 201 16.74 -13.79 -12.48
N LYS A 202 16.23 -14.72 -11.66
CA LYS A 202 14.88 -15.29 -11.83
C LYS A 202 13.80 -14.25 -11.50
N ASP A 203 14.00 -13.45 -10.45
CA ASP A 203 13.09 -12.36 -10.10
C ASP A 203 13.09 -11.29 -11.21
N ARG A 204 14.27 -10.93 -11.74
CA ARG A 204 14.41 -9.93 -12.80
C ARG A 204 13.73 -10.34 -14.10
N SER A 205 13.72 -11.62 -14.41
CA SER A 205 13.08 -12.20 -15.60
C SER A 205 11.62 -12.65 -15.38
N PHE A 206 11.07 -12.35 -14.20
CA PHE A 206 9.72 -12.71 -13.77
C PHE A 206 9.42 -14.22 -13.88
N ALA A 207 10.41 -15.07 -13.61
CA ALA A 207 10.28 -16.51 -13.84
C ALA A 207 9.22 -17.21 -12.96
N ALA A 208 8.86 -16.61 -11.82
CA ALA A 208 7.85 -17.12 -10.90
C ALA A 208 6.40 -16.84 -11.37
N PHE A 209 6.20 -15.84 -12.24
CA PHE A 209 4.89 -15.43 -12.72
C PHE A 209 4.48 -16.33 -13.90
N LYS A 210 3.48 -17.17 -13.68
CA LYS A 210 3.00 -18.19 -14.62
C LYS A 210 1.49 -18.10 -14.76
N THR A 211 0.99 -18.16 -15.99
CA THR A 211 -0.45 -18.20 -16.28
C THR A 211 -1.12 -19.35 -15.54
N GLY A 212 -2.27 -19.08 -14.91
CA GLY A 212 -3.05 -20.08 -14.17
C GLY A 212 -2.43 -20.52 -12.84
N LYS A 213 -1.38 -19.86 -12.35
CA LYS A 213 -0.84 -20.05 -11.00
C LYS A 213 -1.13 -18.83 -10.13
N PRO A 214 -1.24 -19.00 -8.80
CA PRO A 214 -1.35 -17.86 -7.89
C PRO A 214 -0.22 -16.87 -8.10
N MET A 215 -0.55 -15.58 -7.99
CA MET A 215 0.43 -14.51 -8.08
C MET A 215 1.45 -14.65 -6.93
N PRO A 216 2.78 -14.64 -7.22
CA PRO A 216 3.79 -14.57 -6.17
C PRO A 216 3.63 -13.30 -5.30
N ASN A 217 3.87 -13.41 -3.99
CA ASN A 217 3.75 -12.29 -3.06
C ASN A 217 4.77 -11.16 -3.30
N GLU A 218 5.86 -11.41 -4.03
CA GLU A 218 6.85 -10.40 -4.35
C GLU A 218 7.25 -10.38 -5.82
N ILE A 219 7.60 -9.18 -6.28
CA ILE A 219 8.02 -8.87 -7.62
C ILE A 219 9.27 -7.99 -7.57
N CYS A 220 10.14 -8.16 -8.56
CA CYS A 220 11.32 -7.32 -8.70
C CYS A 220 10.95 -5.95 -9.31
N GLY A 221 10.49 -5.04 -8.46
CA GLY A 221 10.06 -3.69 -8.81
C GLY A 221 11.17 -2.64 -8.76
N LEU A 222 10.81 -1.37 -8.94
CA LEU A 222 11.73 -0.25 -8.83
C LEU A 222 12.01 0.09 -7.35
N VAL A 223 13.26 0.46 -7.08
CA VAL A 223 13.69 0.95 -5.76
C VAL A 223 14.60 2.16 -5.91
N GLY A 224 14.27 3.23 -5.18
CA GLY A 224 15.17 4.34 -4.92
C GLY A 224 16.22 3.94 -3.87
N GLY A 225 17.49 4.25 -4.13
CA GLY A 225 18.57 4.14 -3.15
C GLY A 225 19.10 5.52 -2.76
N LYS A 226 20.22 5.57 -2.03
CA LYS A 226 20.87 6.85 -1.62
C LYS A 226 21.10 7.81 -2.79
N LYS A 227 21.40 7.28 -3.99
CA LYS A 227 21.55 8.07 -5.21
C LYS A 227 20.25 8.74 -5.62
N PHE A 228 19.11 8.08 -5.46
CA PHE A 228 17.78 8.64 -5.72
C PHE A 228 17.47 9.76 -4.73
N ASP A 229 17.64 9.53 -3.42
CA ASP A 229 17.41 10.57 -2.40
C ASP A 229 18.28 11.82 -2.65
N THR A 230 19.53 11.60 -3.06
CA THR A 230 20.46 12.69 -3.44
C THR A 230 20.00 13.39 -4.71
N CYS A 231 19.54 12.63 -5.70
CA CYS A 231 18.96 13.14 -6.94
C CYS A 231 17.80 14.10 -6.65
N VAL A 232 16.89 13.65 -5.78
CA VAL A 232 15.68 14.36 -5.41
C VAL A 232 15.98 15.70 -4.75
N ALA A 233 17.05 15.75 -3.95
CA ALA A 233 17.46 16.98 -3.28
C ALA A 233 18.11 18.03 -4.20
N THR A 234 18.38 17.73 -5.48
CA THR A 234 19.21 18.58 -6.36
C THR A 234 18.45 19.42 -7.38
N ASN A 235 17.12 19.27 -7.51
CA ASN A 235 16.30 19.89 -8.56
C ASN A 235 16.75 19.59 -10.02
N ASN A 236 17.71 18.69 -10.26
CA ASN A 236 18.20 18.29 -11.58
C ASN A 236 17.81 16.83 -11.89
N PHE A 237 16.50 16.60 -11.96
CA PHE A 237 15.89 15.27 -12.01
C PHE A 237 16.21 14.49 -13.29
N ASP A 238 16.12 15.16 -14.44
CA ASP A 238 16.24 14.51 -15.75
C ASP A 238 17.60 13.83 -15.97
N GLN A 239 18.68 14.44 -15.46
CA GLN A 239 20.04 13.96 -15.67
C GLN A 239 20.43 12.80 -14.74
N CYS A 240 19.75 12.65 -13.61
CA CYS A 240 20.23 11.82 -12.52
C CYS A 240 19.32 10.60 -12.23
N LEU A 241 18.01 10.66 -12.55
CA LEU A 241 17.09 9.56 -12.20
C LEU A 241 17.39 8.24 -12.90
N GLY A 242 17.79 8.28 -14.17
CA GLY A 242 18.05 7.08 -14.98
C GLY A 242 19.12 6.15 -14.39
N GLY A 243 20.10 6.70 -13.65
CA GLY A 243 21.14 5.94 -12.95
C GLY A 243 20.89 5.74 -11.45
N ALA A 244 19.84 6.33 -10.90
CA ALA A 244 19.52 6.31 -9.48
C ALA A 244 18.45 5.27 -9.10
N VAL A 245 17.63 4.86 -10.07
CA VAL A 245 16.60 3.83 -9.90
C VAL A 245 17.22 2.45 -10.12
N ASN A 246 17.11 1.58 -9.11
CA ASN A 246 17.54 0.19 -9.17
C ASN A 246 16.32 -0.75 -9.16
N ARG A 247 16.55 -2.05 -9.34
CA ARG A 247 15.53 -3.08 -9.10
C ARG A 247 15.75 -3.80 -7.77
N GLY A 248 14.69 -3.95 -7.00
CA GLY A 248 14.67 -4.65 -5.71
C GLY A 248 13.33 -5.35 -5.49
N ASN A 249 13.31 -6.43 -4.72
CA ASN A 249 12.04 -7.11 -4.46
C ASN A 249 11.14 -6.25 -3.57
N ARG A 250 9.86 -6.25 -3.94
CA ARG A 250 8.75 -5.51 -3.34
C ARG A 250 7.54 -6.45 -3.31
N PRO A 251 6.51 -6.19 -2.49
CA PRO A 251 5.26 -6.91 -2.65
C PRO A 251 4.74 -6.74 -4.08
N ALA A 252 4.26 -7.82 -4.66
CA ALA A 252 3.46 -7.73 -5.87
C ALA A 252 2.07 -7.19 -5.51
N CYS A 253 1.40 -6.56 -6.47
CA CYS A 253 0.04 -6.10 -6.29
C CYS A 253 -0.72 -6.09 -7.62
N SER A 254 -2.04 -6.14 -7.53
CA SER A 254 -2.97 -6.09 -8.66
C SER A 254 -4.33 -5.59 -8.18
N ALA A 255 -5.31 -5.49 -9.08
CA ALA A 255 -6.67 -5.09 -8.75
C ALA A 255 -7.34 -5.99 -7.68
N ASP A 256 -6.86 -7.23 -7.53
CA ASP A 256 -7.38 -8.22 -6.57
C ASP A 256 -6.35 -8.60 -5.49
N HIS A 257 -5.17 -7.97 -5.47
CA HIS A 257 -4.15 -8.21 -4.46
C HIS A 257 -3.50 -6.89 -4.06
N PHE A 258 -3.98 -6.34 -2.96
CA PHE A 258 -3.67 -4.97 -2.59
C PHE A 258 -2.36 -4.85 -1.83
N CYS A 259 -1.72 -3.69 -2.00
CA CYS A 259 -0.63 -3.30 -1.14
C CYS A 259 -1.08 -3.11 0.30
N ARG A 260 -0.12 -3.26 1.24
CA ARG A 260 -0.28 -2.74 2.59
C ARG A 260 -0.65 -1.26 2.53
N GLU A 261 -1.44 -0.85 3.49
CA GLU A 261 -2.13 0.45 3.60
C GLU A 261 -1.23 1.69 3.44
N ASP A 262 0.05 1.59 3.81
CA ASP A 262 1.08 2.63 3.69
C ASP A 262 1.84 2.62 2.34
N TYR A 263 1.40 1.78 1.39
CA TYR A 263 1.97 1.63 0.05
C TYR A 263 0.94 1.90 -1.05
N MET A 264 1.47 2.12 -2.25
CA MET A 264 0.77 2.27 -3.51
C MET A 264 1.17 1.18 -4.48
N CYS A 265 0.21 0.65 -5.23
CA CYS A 265 0.52 -0.27 -6.30
C CYS A 265 1.01 0.52 -7.52
N GLN A 266 2.31 0.48 -7.76
CA GLN A 266 2.96 1.17 -8.86
C GLN A 266 3.13 0.23 -10.05
N SER A 267 2.88 0.74 -11.27
CA SER A 267 3.15 0.01 -12.50
C SER A 267 4.65 -0.12 -12.75
N LEU A 268 5.05 -1.23 -13.35
CA LEU A 268 6.39 -1.37 -13.92
C LEU A 268 6.51 -0.52 -15.21
N PRO A 269 7.67 0.09 -15.48
CA PRO A 269 7.90 0.79 -16.73
C PRO A 269 7.72 -0.13 -17.95
N PRO A 270 7.18 0.38 -19.08
CA PRO A 270 6.80 -0.43 -20.24
C PRO A 270 7.99 -1.07 -20.96
N ASP A 271 9.20 -0.54 -20.79
CA ASP A 271 10.46 -1.08 -21.32
C ASP A 271 11.11 -2.12 -20.39
N THR A 272 10.50 -2.45 -19.25
CA THR A 272 11.05 -3.42 -18.30
C THR A 272 11.22 -4.77 -18.99
N PRO A 273 12.43 -5.36 -19.03
CA PRO A 273 12.64 -6.66 -19.67
C PRO A 273 11.73 -7.75 -19.08
N GLY A 274 10.95 -8.39 -19.94
CA GLY A 274 10.01 -9.46 -19.54
C GLY A 274 8.65 -8.98 -19.02
N ILE A 275 8.32 -7.68 -19.13
CA ILE A 275 7.06 -7.07 -18.66
C ILE A 275 5.80 -7.83 -19.12
N GLY A 276 5.81 -8.41 -20.32
CA GLY A 276 4.66 -9.18 -20.84
C GLY A 276 4.25 -10.39 -19.99
N LYS A 277 5.10 -10.85 -19.06
CA LYS A 277 4.78 -11.93 -18.10
C LYS A 277 4.00 -11.46 -16.88
N VAL A 278 4.00 -10.16 -16.62
CA VAL A 278 3.42 -9.54 -15.41
C VAL A 278 2.46 -8.41 -15.79
N LYS A 279 1.71 -8.63 -16.87
CA LYS A 279 0.65 -7.72 -17.28
C LYS A 279 -0.37 -7.57 -16.14
N ASP A 280 -0.83 -6.34 -15.91
CA ASP A 280 -1.82 -6.01 -14.89
C ASP A 280 -1.32 -6.26 -13.44
N ILE A 281 0.01 -6.38 -13.25
CA ILE A 281 0.69 -6.62 -11.98
C ILE A 281 1.72 -5.51 -11.72
N GLY A 282 1.57 -4.85 -10.58
CA GLY A 282 2.45 -3.80 -10.10
C GLY A 282 3.33 -4.24 -8.95
N PHE A 283 4.02 -3.27 -8.35
CA PHE A 283 4.81 -3.44 -7.14
C PHE A 283 4.44 -2.39 -6.09
N CYS A 284 4.47 -2.78 -4.82
CA CYS A 284 4.14 -1.86 -3.74
C CYS A 284 5.30 -0.92 -3.43
N SER A 285 5.09 0.37 -3.73
CA SER A 285 5.98 1.48 -3.41
C SER A 285 5.44 2.29 -2.23
N PRO A 286 6.27 2.75 -1.27
CA PRO A 286 5.79 3.65 -0.21
C PRO A 286 5.12 4.89 -0.83
N THR A 287 3.97 5.28 -0.28
CA THR A 287 3.13 6.40 -0.78
C THR A 287 3.93 7.68 -1.04
N TYR A 288 4.84 8.04 -0.13
CA TYR A 288 5.69 9.23 -0.25
C TYR A 288 6.49 9.29 -1.56
N PHE A 289 7.00 8.17 -2.08
CA PHE A 289 7.74 8.18 -3.34
C PHE A 289 6.87 8.62 -4.53
N ILE A 290 5.60 8.20 -4.56
CA ILE A 290 4.66 8.56 -5.62
C ILE A 290 4.25 10.03 -5.48
N PHE A 291 3.87 10.46 -4.27
CA PHE A 291 3.42 11.83 -4.06
C PHE A 291 4.53 12.85 -4.26
N GLN A 292 5.77 12.56 -3.87
CA GLN A 292 6.89 13.44 -4.15
C GLN A 292 7.09 13.65 -5.65
N MET A 293 6.95 12.60 -6.45
CA MET A 293 7.05 12.72 -7.91
C MET A 293 5.90 13.56 -8.50
N ARG A 294 4.69 13.50 -7.93
CA ARG A 294 3.50 14.25 -8.38
C ARG A 294 3.50 15.72 -7.92
N ILE A 295 3.76 15.98 -6.64
CA ILE A 295 3.63 17.30 -6.01
C ILE A 295 4.72 18.24 -6.53
N ASP A 296 5.94 17.74 -6.67
CA ASP A 296 7.09 18.55 -7.09
C ASP A 296 7.18 18.67 -8.62
N ASN A 297 6.20 18.13 -9.36
CA ASN A 297 6.08 18.19 -10.82
C ASN A 297 7.38 17.83 -11.55
N HIS A 298 8.04 16.76 -11.10
CA HIS A 298 9.33 16.35 -11.65
C HIS A 298 9.18 15.95 -13.12
N ALA A 299 10.01 16.55 -13.97
CA ALA A 299 10.07 16.25 -15.39
C ALA A 299 10.42 14.76 -15.63
N THR A 300 9.91 14.24 -16.74
CA THR A 300 10.11 12.84 -17.13
C THR A 300 11.54 12.67 -17.64
N PRO A 301 12.40 11.86 -17.00
CA PRO A 301 13.81 11.70 -17.40
C PRO A 301 13.98 10.94 -18.73
N TRP A 302 12.90 10.39 -19.29
CA TRP A 302 12.94 9.64 -20.54
C TRP A 302 12.60 10.56 -21.69
N SER A 303 13.65 11.05 -22.35
CA SER A 303 13.59 11.83 -23.57
C SER A 303 13.09 10.95 -24.73
N GLY A 304 11.77 10.83 -24.80
CA GLY A 304 11.03 10.29 -25.94
C GLY A 304 9.93 11.27 -26.35
N ALA A 305 10.33 12.40 -26.93
CA ALA A 305 9.53 13.29 -27.78
C ALA A 305 8.06 13.58 -27.39
N VAL A 306 7.76 13.93 -26.13
CA VAL A 306 6.63 14.83 -25.84
C VAL A 306 7.03 15.76 -24.71
N ARG A 307 7.66 16.89 -25.06
CA ARG A 307 7.62 18.07 -24.19
C ARG A 307 6.16 18.48 -24.11
N ALA A 308 5.47 18.10 -23.04
CA ALA A 308 4.24 18.79 -22.67
C ALA A 308 4.64 20.24 -22.43
N THR A 309 4.23 21.11 -23.35
CA THR A 309 4.32 22.55 -23.22
C THR A 309 3.54 22.96 -21.99
N MET A 310 4.22 23.05 -20.84
CA MET A 310 3.78 23.82 -19.69
C MET A 310 3.78 25.29 -20.11
N GLY A 311 2.70 25.69 -20.76
CA GLY A 311 2.41 27.05 -21.15
C GLY A 311 0.92 27.29 -20.97
N ALA A 312 0.61 28.05 -19.93
CA ALA A 312 -0.67 28.71 -19.64
C ALA A 312 -1.84 27.84 -19.12
N GLY A 313 -2.24 28.17 -17.89
CA GLY A 313 -3.59 28.67 -17.67
C GLY A 313 -4.62 27.65 -17.20
N PHE A 314 -5.11 27.88 -15.98
CA PHE A 314 -6.48 27.55 -15.62
C PHE A 314 -7.43 28.03 -16.73
N GLY A 315 -8.21 27.11 -17.29
CA GLY A 315 -9.40 27.38 -18.09
C GLY A 315 -9.17 27.51 -19.60
N ALA A 316 -9.55 26.48 -20.35
CA ALA A 316 -10.26 26.62 -21.62
C ALA A 316 -10.91 25.28 -21.98
N ALA A 317 -12.13 25.37 -22.49
CA ALA A 317 -13.09 24.30 -22.68
C ALA A 317 -12.70 23.30 -23.77
N GLU A 318 -13.31 22.11 -23.67
CA GLU A 318 -13.46 21.15 -24.76
C GLU A 318 -14.05 21.79 -26.02
N ALA A 319 -13.66 21.30 -27.18
CA ALA A 319 -14.45 21.40 -28.40
C ALA A 319 -14.43 20.03 -29.11
N GLU A 320 -15.64 19.59 -29.46
CA GLU A 320 -16.09 18.43 -30.28
C GLU A 320 -15.04 17.53 -30.95
#